data_AF-A0A9D6K7F1-F1
#
_entry.id   AF-A0A9D6K7F1-F1
#
_cell.length_a   1.000
_cell.length_b   1.000
_cell.length_c   1.000
_cell.angle_alpha   90.00
_cell.angle_beta   90.00
_cell.angle_gamma   90.00
#
_symmetry.space_group_name_H-M   'P 1'
#
loop_
_entity.id
_entity.type
_entity.pdbx_description
1 polymer ?
#
loop_
_entity_poly.entity_id
_entity_poly.type
_entity_poly.pdbx_seq_one_letter_code
_entity_poly.pdbx_strand_id
1 'polypeptide(L)'
;MKDSILNGVIAGLIAGIILGILTLTIITPLILKAEKFENSVTVIKDGGASHEHGEGEEMPFYKRLLLTMVGTTTLGAASGIILSIVYLYFRNKGIKKGLILGFLGFLFVNLLPGLGLPPNPPGVETIAEVENRQLWWFLLIGAAALISLVVISIPFIFGSPSGIKYSLVPDDLITVFRIASFTVAFIFWLFLGGFVAYFNKGLQREEGLV
;
A
#
# COMPACT_ATOMS: atom_id res chain seq x y z
N MET A 1 -16.91 19.26 11.34
CA MET A 1 -16.18 18.59 10.22
C MET A 1 -14.70 18.94 10.15
N LYS A 2 -14.32 20.23 10.28
CA LYS A 2 -12.92 20.70 10.24
C LYS A 2 -11.98 19.98 11.22
N ASP A 3 -12.41 19.80 12.47
CA ASP A 3 -11.60 19.12 13.50
C ASP A 3 -11.30 17.67 13.16
N SER A 4 -12.23 16.99 12.47
CA SER A 4 -12.04 15.60 12.06
C SER A 4 -11.04 15.48 10.90
N ILE A 5 -10.99 16.48 10.01
CA ILE A 5 -9.97 16.55 8.97
C ILE A 5 -8.58 16.72 9.61
N LEU A 6 -8.45 17.67 10.55
CA LEU A 6 -7.19 17.87 11.28
C LEU A 6 -6.76 16.62 12.06
N ASN A 7 -7.68 16.00 12.80
CA ASN A 7 -7.44 14.75 13.51
C ASN A 7 -7.04 13.62 12.55
N GLY A 8 -7.64 13.58 11.36
CA GLY A 8 -7.30 12.63 10.31
C GLY A 8 -5.89 12.83 9.75
N VAL A 9 -5.48 14.09 9.53
CA VAL A 9 -4.09 14.40 9.15
C VAL A 9 -3.13 13.93 10.23
N ILE A 10 -3.38 14.26 11.50
CA ILE A 10 -2.49 13.85 12.61
C ILE A 10 -2.42 12.32 12.73
N ALA A 11 -3.57 11.63 12.74
CA ALA A 11 -3.64 10.18 12.77
C ALA A 11 -2.87 9.55 11.60
N GLY A 12 -3.07 10.12 10.41
CA GLY A 12 -2.47 9.70 9.16
C GLY A 12 -0.95 9.89 9.13
N LEU A 13 -0.44 11.04 9.59
CA LEU A 13 0.99 11.30 9.68
C LEU A 13 1.68 10.31 10.63
N ILE A 14 1.11 10.05 11.80
CA ILE A 14 1.68 9.09 12.76
C ILE A 14 1.69 7.67 12.16
N ALA A 15 0.56 7.22 11.59
CA ALA A 15 0.50 5.91 10.92
C ALA A 15 1.46 5.83 9.71
N GLY A 16 1.60 6.93 8.95
CA GLY A 16 2.50 7.02 7.81
C GLY A 16 3.98 7.00 8.20
N ILE A 17 4.35 7.52 9.37
CA ILE A 17 5.69 7.35 9.95
C ILE A 17 5.94 5.88 10.27
N ILE A 18 4.98 5.19 10.91
CA ILE A 18 5.08 3.75 11.19
C ILE A 18 5.24 2.97 9.89
N LEU A 19 4.44 3.26 8.87
CA LEU A 19 4.56 2.66 7.54
C LEU A 19 5.95 2.91 6.92
N GLY A 20 6.49 4.13 7.06
CA GLY A 20 7.82 4.48 6.58
C GLY A 20 8.91 3.66 7.25
N ILE A 21 8.89 3.55 8.59
CA ILE A 21 9.83 2.74 9.36
C ILE A 21 9.74 1.26 8.94
N LEU A 22 8.54 0.70 8.84
CA LEU A 22 8.34 -0.68 8.41
C LEU A 22 8.82 -0.91 6.96
N THR A 23 8.58 0.06 6.08
CA THR A 23 9.06 -0.01 4.68
C THR A 23 10.59 0.01 4.62
N LEU A 24 11.24 0.83 5.43
CA LEU A 24 12.70 0.93 5.46
C LEU A 24 13.36 -0.29 6.12
N THR A 25 12.72 -0.87 7.14
CA THR A 25 13.30 -1.98 7.92
C THR A 25 12.95 -3.36 7.38
N ILE A 26 11.79 -3.52 6.74
CA ILE A 26 11.29 -4.82 6.26
C ILE A 26 11.32 -4.89 4.73
N ILE A 27 10.72 -3.92 4.04
CA ILE A 27 10.53 -4.00 2.58
C ILE A 27 11.82 -3.64 1.83
N THR A 28 12.52 -2.60 2.25
CA THR A 28 13.73 -2.10 1.58
C THR A 28 14.84 -3.15 1.51
N PRO A 29 15.16 -3.92 2.57
CA PRO A 29 16.16 -4.99 2.47
C PRO A 29 15.79 -6.06 1.44
N LEU A 30 14.50 -6.36 1.27
CA LEU A 30 14.02 -7.31 0.26
C LEU A 30 14.13 -6.73 -1.15
N ILE A 31 13.86 -5.43 -1.33
CA ILE A 31 14.08 -4.70 -2.58
C ILE A 31 15.56 -4.75 -2.96
N LEU A 32 16.46 -4.36 -2.05
CA LEU A 32 17.91 -4.38 -2.30
C LEU A 32 18.43 -5.78 -2.61
N LYS A 33 17.84 -6.83 -2.00
CA LYS A 33 18.18 -8.21 -2.33
C LYS A 33 17.72 -8.59 -3.74
N ALA A 34 16.54 -8.15 -4.17
CA ALA A 34 16.02 -8.40 -5.51
C ALA A 34 16.80 -7.65 -6.60
N GLU A 35 17.15 -6.38 -6.36
CA GLU A 35 17.95 -5.54 -7.27
C GLU A 35 19.30 -6.22 -7.62
N LYS A 36 19.93 -6.94 -6.67
CA LYS A 36 21.17 -7.69 -6.95
C LYS A 36 20.99 -8.78 -8.01
N PHE A 37 19.86 -9.47 -8.02
CA PHE A 37 19.60 -10.50 -9.03
C PHE A 37 19.33 -9.86 -10.39
N GLU A 38 18.52 -8.81 -10.43
CA GLU A 38 18.22 -8.06 -11.66
C GLU A 38 19.49 -7.50 -12.31
N ASN A 39 20.33 -6.79 -11.52
CA ASN A 39 21.57 -6.20 -12.00
C ASN A 39 22.57 -7.26 -12.49
N SER A 40 22.66 -8.41 -11.82
CA SER A 40 23.57 -9.49 -12.22
C SER A 40 23.26 -10.06 -13.60
N VAL A 41 21.98 -10.11 -13.99
CA VAL A 41 21.55 -10.62 -15.30
C VAL A 41 21.75 -9.58 -16.39
N THR A 42 21.54 -8.30 -16.09
CA THR A 42 21.81 -7.20 -17.03
C THR A 42 23.28 -7.19 -17.47
N VAL A 43 24.21 -7.34 -16.51
CA VAL A 43 25.66 -7.42 -16.79
C VAL A 43 26.03 -8.58 -17.74
N ILE A 44 25.34 -9.72 -17.64
CA ILE A 44 25.59 -10.89 -18.51
C ILE A 44 25.04 -10.65 -19.93
N LYS A 45 23.87 -10.01 -20.05
CA LYS A 45 23.22 -9.74 -21.34
C LYS A 45 23.98 -8.73 -22.20
N ASP A 46 24.66 -7.75 -21.57
CA ASP A 46 25.43 -6.73 -22.28
C ASP A 46 26.86 -7.19 -22.65
N GLY A 47 27.16 -8.49 -22.55
CA GLY A 47 28.23 -9.12 -23.32
C GLY A 47 29.67 -8.76 -22.92
N GLY A 48 29.94 -8.51 -21.63
CA GLY A 48 31.31 -8.36 -21.11
C GLY A 48 32.11 -7.17 -21.66
N ALA A 49 31.51 -6.34 -22.51
CA ALA A 49 32.05 -5.04 -22.86
C ALA A 49 31.69 -4.10 -21.72
N SER A 50 32.72 -3.56 -21.06
CA SER A 50 32.62 -2.47 -20.09
C SER A 50 32.09 -1.21 -20.77
N HIS A 51 30.80 -1.20 -21.10
CA HIS A 51 30.09 0.05 -21.28
C HIS A 51 29.92 0.63 -19.88
N GLU A 52 30.65 1.71 -19.62
CA GLU A 52 30.31 2.73 -18.61
C GLU A 52 28.90 3.25 -18.93
N HIS A 53 27.88 2.43 -18.70
CA HIS A 53 26.61 2.94 -18.25
C HIS A 53 26.96 3.59 -16.94
N GLY A 54 27.13 4.91 -16.95
CA GLY A 54 27.42 5.70 -15.77
C GLY A 54 26.63 5.10 -14.62
N GLU A 55 27.38 4.65 -13.59
CA GLU A 55 26.87 3.95 -12.42
C GLU A 55 25.44 4.41 -12.21
N GLY A 56 24.45 3.53 -12.43
CA GLY A 56 23.06 3.88 -12.15
C GLY A 56 23.04 4.23 -10.67
N GLU A 57 23.19 5.52 -10.38
CA GLU A 57 23.81 5.99 -9.13
C GLU A 57 23.00 5.39 -8.01
N GLU A 58 23.60 4.44 -7.28
CA GLU A 58 22.89 3.71 -6.23
C GLU A 58 22.25 4.78 -5.34
N MET A 59 20.91 4.78 -5.28
CA MET A 59 20.22 5.90 -4.65
C MET A 59 20.77 6.05 -3.23
N PRO A 60 21.39 7.19 -2.89
CA PRO A 60 22.02 7.36 -1.60
C PRO A 60 21.01 7.09 -0.49
N PHE A 61 21.43 6.42 0.58
CA PHE A 61 20.53 5.98 1.66
C PHE A 61 19.67 7.13 2.19
N TYR A 62 20.24 8.33 2.37
CA TYR A 62 19.51 9.50 2.85
C TYR A 62 18.37 9.91 1.91
N LYS A 63 18.56 9.80 0.58
CA LYS A 63 17.53 10.12 -0.42
C LYS A 63 16.41 9.09 -0.37
N ARG A 64 16.73 7.80 -0.26
CA ARG A 64 15.74 6.72 -0.09
C ARG A 64 14.95 6.90 1.21
N LEU A 65 15.63 7.18 2.32
CA LEU A 65 15.03 7.49 3.61
C LEU A 65 14.03 8.64 3.49
N LEU A 66 14.48 9.79 2.97
CA LEU A 66 13.65 10.99 2.85
C LEU A 66 12.44 10.76 1.93
N LEU A 67 12.64 10.21 0.74
CA LEU A 67 11.55 9.98 -0.22
C LEU A 67 10.54 8.95 0.31
N THR A 68 11.02 7.89 0.98
CA THR A 68 10.12 6.90 1.61
C THR A 68 9.30 7.55 2.71
N MET A 69 9.93 8.29 3.62
CA MET A 69 9.23 8.95 4.72
C MET A 69 8.21 9.97 4.23
N VAL A 70 8.56 10.81 3.25
CA VAL A 70 7.63 11.76 2.63
C VAL A 70 6.46 11.04 1.95
N GLY A 71 6.75 9.99 1.16
CA GLY A 71 5.73 9.22 0.48
C GLY A 71 4.75 8.54 1.44
N THR A 72 5.26 7.84 2.47
CA THR A 72 4.40 7.10 3.41
C THR A 72 3.62 8.03 4.33
N THR A 73 4.19 9.17 4.76
CA THR A 73 3.47 10.18 5.55
C THR A 73 2.40 10.90 4.74
N THR A 74 2.65 11.20 3.48
CA THR A 74 1.65 11.79 2.56
C THR A 74 0.49 10.83 2.34
N LEU A 75 0.79 9.56 2.03
CA LEU A 75 -0.21 8.50 1.89
C LEU A 75 -1.02 8.32 3.18
N GLY A 76 -0.32 8.32 4.31
CA GLY A 76 -0.93 8.22 5.64
C GLY A 76 -1.90 9.36 5.91
N ALA A 77 -1.48 10.61 5.71
CA ALA A 77 -2.31 11.80 5.89
C ALA A 77 -3.57 11.76 5.02
N ALA A 78 -3.42 11.46 3.72
CA ALA A 78 -4.55 11.33 2.80
C ALA A 78 -5.56 10.25 3.26
N SER A 79 -5.05 9.07 3.62
CA SER A 79 -5.88 7.96 4.11
C SER A 79 -6.57 8.29 5.45
N GLY A 80 -5.87 8.99 6.34
CA GLY A 80 -6.38 9.38 7.65
C GLY A 80 -7.51 10.41 7.60
N ILE A 81 -7.45 11.35 6.65
CA ILE A 81 -8.56 12.28 6.38
C ILE A 81 -9.81 11.48 5.99
N ILE A 82 -9.69 10.58 5.00
CA ILE A 82 -10.80 9.78 4.49
C ILE A 82 -11.41 8.94 5.63
N LEU A 83 -10.58 8.20 6.38
CA LEU A 83 -11.07 7.36 7.47
C LEU A 83 -11.68 8.16 8.61
N SER A 84 -11.16 9.34 8.93
CA SER A 84 -11.74 10.20 9.97
C SER A 84 -13.11 10.72 9.59
N ILE A 85 -13.29 11.13 8.33
CA ILE A 85 -14.61 11.54 7.81
C ILE A 85 -15.59 10.38 7.90
N VAL A 86 -15.22 9.18 7.43
CA VAL A 86 -16.07 7.99 7.53
C VAL A 86 -16.40 7.67 9.00
N TYR A 87 -15.41 7.79 9.89
CA TYR A 87 -15.59 7.48 11.31
C TYR A 87 -16.62 8.40 12.01
N LEU A 88 -16.82 9.63 11.54
CA LEU A 88 -17.85 10.52 12.08
C LEU A 88 -19.28 9.98 11.94
N TYR A 89 -19.53 9.10 10.98
CA TYR A 89 -20.86 8.53 10.73
C TYR A 89 -21.21 7.39 11.70
N PHE A 90 -20.26 6.90 12.50
CA PHE A 90 -20.58 5.95 13.55
C PHE A 90 -21.22 6.65 14.76
N ARG A 91 -22.46 6.25 15.09
CA ARG A 91 -23.15 6.69 16.32
C ARG A 91 -22.43 6.22 17.58
N ASN A 92 -22.09 4.93 17.66
CA ASN A 92 -21.37 4.36 18.80
C ASN A 92 -19.87 4.30 18.51
N LYS A 93 -19.16 5.34 18.96
CA LYS A 93 -17.71 5.47 18.80
C LYS A 93 -16.95 4.56 19.76
N GLY A 94 -15.77 4.15 19.35
CA GLY A 94 -14.87 3.33 20.17
C GLY A 94 -13.75 2.72 19.33
N ILE A 95 -12.69 2.28 20.02
CA ILE A 95 -11.49 1.73 19.37
C ILE A 95 -11.81 0.57 18.43
N LYS A 96 -12.79 -0.27 18.78
CA LYS A 96 -13.25 -1.39 17.94
C LYS A 96 -13.72 -0.92 16.55
N LYS A 97 -14.45 0.19 16.46
CA LYS A 97 -14.92 0.73 15.17
C LYS A 97 -13.78 1.29 14.34
N GLY A 98 -12.79 1.92 14.98
CA GLY A 98 -11.56 2.33 14.33
C GLY A 98 -10.78 1.16 13.75
N LEU A 99 -10.57 0.10 14.54
CA LEU A 99 -9.88 -1.11 14.09
C LEU A 99 -10.64 -1.82 12.95
N ILE A 100 -11.97 -1.87 13.01
CA ILE A 100 -12.78 -2.39 11.89
C ILE A 100 -12.59 -1.53 10.64
N LEU A 101 -12.64 -0.20 10.74
CA LEU A 101 -12.36 0.67 9.58
C LEU A 101 -10.97 0.46 9.02
N GLY A 102 -9.95 0.35 9.88
CA GLY A 102 -8.59 0.03 9.49
C GLY A 102 -8.53 -1.29 8.73
N PHE A 103 -9.08 -2.36 9.31
CA PHE A 103 -9.16 -3.67 8.67
C PHE A 103 -9.85 -3.64 7.31
N LEU A 104 -10.97 -2.93 7.18
CA LEU A 104 -11.66 -2.76 5.90
C LEU A 104 -10.82 -1.98 4.89
N GLY A 105 -10.08 -0.96 5.34
CA GLY A 105 -9.10 -0.27 4.50
C GLY A 105 -8.04 -1.22 3.95
N PHE A 106 -7.46 -2.06 4.80
CA PHE A 106 -6.53 -3.10 4.35
C PHE A 106 -7.19 -4.08 3.37
N LEU A 107 -8.38 -4.57 3.69
CA LEU A 107 -9.10 -5.55 2.87
C LEU A 107 -9.37 -5.02 1.46
N PHE A 108 -9.92 -3.80 1.37
CA PHE A 108 -10.39 -3.23 0.12
C PHE A 108 -9.32 -2.53 -0.69
N VAL A 109 -8.36 -1.89 -0.02
CA VAL A 109 -7.29 -1.17 -0.70
C VAL A 109 -6.14 -2.12 -1.00
N ASN A 110 -5.74 -3.04 -0.12
CA ASN A 110 -4.55 -3.86 -0.38
C ASN A 110 -4.86 -5.32 -0.70
N LEU A 111 -5.62 -6.02 0.15
CA LEU A 111 -5.76 -7.46 0.05
C LEU A 111 -6.51 -7.88 -1.22
N LEU A 112 -7.72 -7.34 -1.43
CA LEU A 112 -8.55 -7.72 -2.58
C LEU A 112 -7.87 -7.41 -3.93
N PRO A 113 -7.35 -6.19 -4.19
CA PRO A 113 -6.54 -5.95 -5.39
C PRO A 113 -5.35 -6.89 -5.49
N GLY A 114 -4.66 -7.13 -4.37
CA GLY A 114 -3.48 -7.97 -4.27
C GLY A 114 -3.73 -9.47 -4.50
N LEU A 115 -4.95 -9.98 -4.32
CA LEU A 115 -5.29 -11.37 -4.66
C LEU A 115 -5.18 -11.61 -6.16
N GLY A 116 -5.50 -10.60 -6.97
CA GLY A 116 -5.33 -10.66 -8.42
C GLY A 116 -3.94 -10.21 -8.88
N LEU A 117 -3.42 -9.14 -8.30
CA LEU A 117 -2.12 -8.58 -8.64
C LEU A 117 -1.26 -8.45 -7.39
N PRO A 118 -0.62 -9.54 -6.95
CA PRO A 118 0.21 -9.51 -5.76
C PRO A 118 1.41 -8.57 -5.96
N PRO A 119 1.87 -7.90 -4.90
CA PRO A 119 3.03 -7.02 -4.98
C PRO A 119 4.26 -7.83 -5.35
N ASN A 120 5.07 -7.33 -6.28
CA ASN A 120 6.28 -8.00 -6.73
C ASN A 120 7.50 -7.10 -6.50
N PRO A 121 8.66 -7.68 -6.12
CA PRO A 121 9.91 -6.93 -6.07
C PRO A 121 10.42 -6.61 -7.49
N PRO A 122 11.44 -5.73 -7.62
CA PRO A 122 12.16 -5.53 -8.87
C PRO A 122 12.68 -6.84 -9.47
N GLY A 123 12.83 -6.91 -10.79
CA GLY A 123 13.23 -8.13 -11.51
C GLY A 123 12.13 -9.19 -11.70
N VAL A 124 10.88 -8.93 -11.29
CA VAL A 124 9.72 -9.77 -11.60
C VAL A 124 8.84 -9.07 -12.62
N GLU A 125 8.90 -9.54 -13.87
CA GLU A 125 8.07 -9.00 -14.93
C GLU A 125 6.72 -9.71 -15.02
N THR A 126 5.68 -8.91 -15.11
CA THR A 126 4.29 -9.36 -15.10
C THR A 126 3.73 -9.29 -16.52
N ILE A 127 2.79 -10.16 -16.85
CA ILE A 127 2.19 -10.25 -18.19
C ILE A 127 1.34 -9.00 -18.49
N ALA A 128 0.74 -8.42 -17.46
CA ALA A 128 -0.09 -7.24 -17.59
C ALA A 128 0.73 -5.96 -17.60
N GLU A 129 0.47 -5.08 -18.55
CA GLU A 129 1.03 -3.73 -18.58
C GLU A 129 0.55 -2.89 -17.39
N VAL A 130 1.28 -1.82 -17.09
CA VAL A 130 1.03 -0.96 -15.92
C VAL A 130 -0.40 -0.41 -15.91
N GLU A 131 -0.92 0.00 -17.08
CA GLU A 131 -2.27 0.54 -17.22
C GLU A 131 -3.35 -0.48 -16.81
N ASN A 132 -3.21 -1.74 -17.23
CA ASN A 132 -4.14 -2.81 -16.86
C ASN A 132 -4.09 -3.11 -15.35
N ARG A 133 -2.92 -2.97 -14.72
CA ARG A 133 -2.78 -3.13 -13.27
C ARG A 133 -3.44 -1.99 -12.50
N GLN A 134 -3.34 -0.76 -13.00
CA GLN A 134 -4.00 0.41 -12.41
C GLN A 134 -5.53 0.29 -12.55
N LEU A 135 -6.01 -0.10 -13.73
CA LEU A 135 -7.45 -0.32 -13.97
C LEU A 135 -8.01 -1.39 -13.03
N TRP A 136 -7.31 -2.52 -12.88
CA TRP A 136 -7.68 -3.57 -11.92
C TRP A 136 -7.84 -3.03 -10.49
N TRP A 137 -6.87 -2.23 -10.06
CA TRP A 137 -6.89 -1.61 -8.75
C TRP A 137 -8.08 -0.68 -8.55
N PHE A 138 -8.35 0.21 -9.51
CA PHE A 138 -9.49 1.13 -9.43
C PHE A 138 -10.83 0.41 -9.47
N LEU A 139 -10.96 -0.63 -10.29
CA LEU A 139 -12.19 -1.45 -10.36
C LEU A 139 -12.50 -2.10 -9.01
N LEU A 140 -11.50 -2.67 -8.34
CA LEU A 140 -11.72 -3.32 -7.04
C LEU A 140 -11.96 -2.33 -5.90
N ILE A 141 -11.29 -1.18 -5.89
CA ILE A 141 -11.59 -0.11 -4.93
C ILE A 141 -13.02 0.43 -5.16
N GLY A 142 -13.41 0.64 -6.42
CA GLY A 142 -14.76 1.10 -6.78
C GLY A 142 -15.85 0.08 -6.41
N ALA A 143 -15.61 -1.21 -6.69
CA ALA A 143 -16.50 -2.29 -6.29
C ALA A 143 -16.64 -2.40 -4.77
N ALA A 144 -15.52 -2.23 -4.04
CA ALA A 144 -15.50 -2.23 -2.58
C ALA A 144 -16.31 -1.10 -1.96
N ALA A 145 -16.33 0.09 -2.56
CA ALA A 145 -17.11 1.22 -2.09
C ALA A 145 -18.63 0.94 -2.08
N LEU A 146 -19.09 0.01 -2.91
CA LEU A 146 -20.50 -0.44 -2.96
C LEU A 146 -20.83 -1.51 -1.91
N ILE A 147 -19.83 -1.99 -1.15
CA ILE A 147 -19.96 -3.01 -0.09
C ILE A 147 -20.77 -4.23 -0.58
N SER A 148 -20.58 -4.61 -1.84
CA SER A 148 -21.31 -5.70 -2.49
C SER A 148 -20.36 -6.80 -2.88
N LEU A 149 -20.52 -7.98 -2.26
CA LEU A 149 -19.73 -9.16 -2.57
C LEU A 149 -19.90 -9.59 -4.04
N VAL A 150 -21.12 -9.42 -4.57
CA VAL A 150 -21.43 -9.69 -5.99
C VAL A 150 -20.59 -8.78 -6.87
N VAL A 151 -20.59 -7.47 -6.62
CA VAL A 151 -19.83 -6.51 -7.45
C VAL A 151 -18.32 -6.73 -7.31
N ILE A 152 -17.84 -7.04 -6.10
CA ILE A 152 -16.42 -7.36 -5.86
C ILE A 152 -15.99 -8.62 -6.62
N SER A 153 -16.88 -9.60 -6.79
CA SER A 153 -16.56 -10.84 -7.50
C SER A 153 -16.47 -10.67 -9.02
N ILE A 154 -17.10 -9.64 -9.59
CA ILE A 154 -17.18 -9.43 -11.05
C ILE A 154 -15.78 -9.37 -11.70
N PRO A 155 -14.83 -8.53 -11.25
CA PRO A 155 -13.50 -8.49 -11.85
C PRO A 155 -12.77 -9.84 -11.80
N PHE A 156 -12.98 -10.63 -10.74
CA PHE A 156 -12.38 -11.96 -10.63
C PHE A 156 -12.99 -12.96 -11.61
N ILE A 157 -14.29 -12.87 -11.89
CA ILE A 157 -14.99 -13.72 -12.87
C ILE A 157 -14.48 -13.46 -14.29
N PHE A 158 -14.25 -12.20 -14.64
CA PHE A 158 -13.71 -11.81 -15.94
C PHE A 158 -12.20 -12.08 -16.09
N GLY A 159 -11.56 -12.56 -15.04
CA GLY A 159 -10.15 -12.93 -15.01
C GLY A 159 -9.29 -11.79 -14.48
N SER A 160 -8.48 -12.12 -13.47
CA SER A 160 -7.46 -11.20 -13.00
C SER A 160 -6.34 -11.07 -14.03
N PRO A 161 -5.73 -9.88 -14.21
CA PRO A 161 -4.50 -9.69 -14.98
C PRO A 161 -3.24 -10.34 -14.33
N SER A 162 -3.44 -11.37 -13.51
CA SER A 162 -2.41 -12.12 -12.81
C SER A 162 -1.50 -12.89 -13.79
N GLY A 163 -0.20 -12.93 -13.49
CA GLY A 163 0.74 -13.76 -14.23
C GLY A 163 2.14 -13.13 -14.30
N ILE A 164 3.16 -13.98 -14.19
CA ILE A 164 4.57 -13.61 -14.35
C ILE A 164 4.97 -13.97 -15.79
N LYS A 165 5.49 -12.98 -16.53
CA LYS A 165 6.05 -13.17 -17.88
C LYS A 165 7.43 -13.84 -17.78
N TYR A 166 8.28 -13.30 -16.93
CA TYR A 166 9.55 -13.90 -16.52
C TYR A 166 9.98 -13.32 -15.16
N SER A 167 10.88 -14.01 -14.47
CA SER A 167 11.48 -13.50 -13.25
C SER A 167 12.99 -13.76 -13.23
N LEU A 168 13.73 -12.77 -12.74
CA LEU A 168 15.15 -12.84 -12.44
C LEU A 168 15.40 -13.18 -10.97
N VAL A 169 14.35 -13.25 -10.16
CA VAL A 169 14.39 -13.35 -8.71
C VAL A 169 13.91 -14.73 -8.26
N PRO A 170 14.56 -15.40 -7.29
CA PRO A 170 14.08 -16.68 -6.78
C PRO A 170 12.68 -16.60 -6.16
N ASP A 171 11.85 -17.63 -6.36
CA ASP A 171 10.46 -17.70 -5.88
C ASP A 171 10.31 -17.50 -4.36
N ASP A 172 11.28 -17.98 -3.57
CA ASP A 172 11.31 -17.79 -2.12
C ASP A 172 11.36 -16.30 -1.75
N LEU A 173 12.17 -15.51 -2.47
CA LEU A 173 12.29 -14.08 -2.22
C LEU A 173 11.03 -13.33 -2.65
N ILE A 174 10.41 -13.72 -3.76
CA ILE A 174 9.12 -13.18 -4.21
C ILE A 174 8.04 -13.45 -3.15
N THR A 175 8.01 -14.66 -2.62
CA THR A 175 7.03 -15.10 -1.61
C THR A 175 7.19 -14.31 -0.31
N VAL A 176 8.41 -14.21 0.21
CA VAL A 176 8.70 -13.42 1.42
C VAL A 176 8.36 -11.94 1.19
N PHE A 177 8.68 -11.38 0.02
CA PHE A 177 8.30 -10.01 -0.33
C PHE A 177 6.79 -9.79 -0.28
N ARG A 178 6.00 -10.68 -0.90
CA ARG A 178 4.53 -10.61 -0.89
C ARG A 178 3.96 -10.65 0.51
N ILE A 179 4.39 -11.60 1.33
CA ILE A 179 3.96 -11.75 2.72
C ILE A 179 4.30 -10.48 3.51
N ALA A 180 5.54 -9.98 3.36
CA ALA A 180 5.99 -8.77 4.04
C ALA A 180 5.16 -7.54 3.63
N SER A 181 4.89 -7.35 2.33
CA SER A 181 4.08 -6.23 1.83
C SER A 181 2.66 -6.24 2.41
N PHE A 182 1.97 -7.39 2.41
CA PHE A 182 0.64 -7.49 3.00
C PHE A 182 0.68 -7.27 4.52
N THR A 183 1.68 -7.80 5.21
CA THR A 183 1.85 -7.64 6.65
C THR A 183 2.06 -6.17 7.02
N VAL A 184 2.97 -5.47 6.33
CA VAL A 184 3.24 -4.05 6.54
C VAL A 184 2.00 -3.20 6.26
N ALA A 185 1.28 -3.48 5.18
CA ALA A 185 0.02 -2.81 4.87
C ALA A 185 -1.03 -3.03 5.96
N PHE A 186 -1.21 -4.27 6.41
CA PHE A 186 -2.15 -4.60 7.49
C PHE A 186 -1.84 -3.85 8.78
N ILE A 187 -0.57 -3.82 9.19
CA ILE A 187 -0.13 -3.08 10.39
C ILE A 187 -0.43 -1.59 10.24
N PHE A 188 -0.07 -0.98 9.10
CA PHE A 188 -0.36 0.43 8.82
C PHE A 188 -1.86 0.74 8.99
N TRP A 189 -2.72 -0.05 8.37
CA TRP A 189 -4.16 0.15 8.39
C TRP A 189 -4.77 -0.02 9.78
N LEU A 190 -4.29 -0.97 10.58
CA LEU A 190 -4.73 -1.13 11.97
C LEU A 190 -4.33 0.07 12.84
N PHE A 191 -3.08 0.54 12.72
CA PHE A 191 -2.63 1.73 13.44
C PHE A 191 -3.42 2.97 13.02
N LEU A 192 -3.62 3.17 11.71
CA LEU A 192 -4.41 4.27 11.18
C LEU A 192 -5.84 4.26 11.75
N GLY A 193 -6.52 3.12 11.68
CA GLY A 193 -7.86 2.97 12.23
C GLY A 193 -7.92 3.22 13.75
N GLY A 194 -6.93 2.71 14.48
CA GLY A 194 -6.79 2.93 15.93
C GLY A 194 -6.61 4.40 16.27
N PHE A 195 -5.70 5.10 15.60
CA PHE A 195 -5.46 6.53 15.79
C PHE A 195 -6.66 7.38 15.39
N VAL A 196 -7.32 7.06 14.27
CA VAL A 196 -8.55 7.73 13.86
C VAL A 196 -9.61 7.64 14.96
N ALA A 197 -9.83 6.45 15.53
CA ALA A 197 -10.77 6.30 16.64
C ALA A 197 -10.31 7.05 17.90
N TYR A 198 -9.02 7.04 18.21
CA TYR A 198 -8.46 7.74 19.37
C TYR A 198 -8.66 9.26 19.30
N PHE A 199 -8.27 9.89 18.18
CA PHE A 199 -8.36 11.34 18.02
C PHE A 199 -9.80 11.82 17.81
N ASN A 200 -10.66 11.03 17.14
CA ASN A 200 -12.05 11.42 16.86
C ASN A 200 -13.07 10.96 17.91
N LYS A 201 -12.65 10.37 19.04
CA LYS A 201 -13.54 9.72 20.03
C LYS A 201 -14.64 10.63 20.58
N GLY A 202 -14.34 11.90 20.81
CA GLY A 202 -15.25 12.87 21.42
C GLY A 202 -16.02 13.75 20.44
N LEU A 203 -15.69 13.68 19.14
CA LEU A 203 -16.42 14.44 18.14
C LEU A 203 -17.78 13.80 17.88
N GLN A 204 -18.80 14.56 17.54
CA GLN A 204 -19.99 14.05 16.87
C GLN A 204 -20.15 14.76 15.54
N ARG A 205 -20.90 14.17 14.63
CA ARG A 205 -21.31 14.91 13.42
C ARG A 205 -22.25 16.01 13.91
N GLU A 206 -21.93 17.26 13.63
CA GLU A 206 -22.87 18.36 13.83
C GLU A 206 -24.07 18.06 12.91
N GLU A 207 -25.21 17.70 13.51
CA GLU A 207 -26.48 17.64 12.80
C GLU A 207 -26.88 19.09 12.52
N GLY A 208 -26.43 19.61 11.37
CA GLY A 208 -26.94 20.86 10.84
C GLY A 208 -28.42 20.67 10.51
N LEU A 209 -29.24 21.45 11.22
CA LEU A 209 -30.65 21.77 10.96
C LEU A 209 -31.00 21.63 9.48
N VAL A 210 -31.84 20.65 9.16
CA VAL A 210 -32.69 20.69 7.97
C VAL A 210 -34.00 21.34 8.38
#